data_AF-A0A967IM05-F1
#
_entry.id   AF-A0A967IM05-F1
#
_cell.length_a   1.000
_cell.length_b   1.000
_cell.length_c   1.000
_cell.angle_alpha   90.00
_cell.angle_beta   90.00
_cell.angle_gamma   90.00
#
_symmetry.space_group_name_H-M   'P 1'
#
loop_
_entity.id
_entity.type
_entity.pdbx_description
1 polymer ?
#
loop_
_entity_poly.entity_id
_entity_poly.type
_entity_poly.pdbx_seq_one_letter_code
_entity_poly.pdbx_strand_id
1 'polypeptide(L)'
;QSIYGWRGAAAASFLEFVQDYAAETVTLETNYRSTRTIVEAANTLIARNGNREAKVLEASGEAGDAPIVRIENDAGVEASRGVE
;
A
#
# COMPACT_ATOMS: atom_id res chain seq x y z
N GLN A 1 -5.23 1.05 -2.88
CA GLN A 1 -4.95 2.50 -2.93
C GLN A 1 -6.20 3.36 -3.10
N SER A 2 -7.41 2.80 -3.21
CA SER A 2 -8.64 3.59 -3.09
C SER A 2 -8.82 4.02 -1.63
N ILE A 3 -8.80 5.33 -1.36
CA ILE A 3 -8.94 5.92 -0.01
C ILE A 3 -10.13 6.88 0.11
N TYR A 4 -10.86 7.11 -0.98
CA TYR A 4 -11.97 8.08 -1.06
C TYR A 4 -13.34 7.45 -0.89
N GLY A 5 -13.45 6.34 -0.15
CA GLY A 5 -14.74 5.66 0.09
C GLY A 5 -15.81 6.59 0.69
N TRP A 6 -15.40 7.54 1.53
CA TRP A 6 -16.27 8.57 2.11
C TRP A 6 -16.86 9.56 1.08
N ARG A 7 -16.29 9.63 -0.13
CA ARG A 7 -16.81 10.41 -1.27
C ARG A 7 -17.54 9.54 -2.30
N GLY A 8 -17.89 8.31 -1.94
CA GLY A 8 -18.60 7.38 -2.81
C GLY A 8 -17.71 6.62 -3.80
N ALA A 9 -16.38 6.64 -3.64
CA ALA A 9 -15.51 5.79 -4.47
C ALA A 9 -15.72 4.31 -4.12
N ALA A 10 -16.19 3.52 -5.08
CA ALA A 10 -16.39 2.09 -4.92
C ALA A 10 -15.19 1.32 -5.49
N ALA A 11 -14.53 0.48 -4.66
CA ALA A 11 -13.46 -0.39 -5.13
C ALA A 11 -13.98 -1.45 -6.13
N ALA A 12 -15.26 -1.83 -6.01
CA ALA A 12 -15.94 -2.78 -6.89
C ALA A 12 -15.87 -2.37 -8.37
N SER A 13 -15.95 -1.07 -8.68
CA SER A 13 -15.85 -0.56 -10.05
C SER A 13 -14.55 -0.95 -10.77
N PHE A 14 -13.46 -1.16 -10.03
CA PHE A 14 -12.22 -1.67 -10.60
C PHE A 14 -12.23 -3.20 -10.75
N LEU A 15 -12.80 -3.93 -9.78
CA LEU A 15 -12.88 -5.40 -9.79
C LEU A 15 -13.80 -5.91 -10.91
N GLU A 16 -14.88 -5.19 -11.19
CA GLU A 16 -15.89 -5.55 -12.18
C GLU A 16 -15.46 -5.17 -13.61
N PHE A 17 -14.45 -4.32 -13.77
CA PHE A 17 -14.00 -3.79 -15.07
C PHE A 17 -13.69 -4.87 -16.11
N VAL A 18 -13.04 -5.96 -15.69
CA VAL A 18 -12.69 -7.08 -16.57
C VAL A 18 -13.94 -7.76 -17.15
N GLN A 19 -14.99 -7.88 -16.34
CA GLN A 19 -16.25 -8.52 -16.72
C GLN A 19 -17.07 -7.59 -17.63
N ASP A 20 -17.15 -6.31 -17.29
CA ASP A 20 -17.97 -5.32 -18.01
C ASP A 20 -17.46 -5.05 -19.43
N TYR A 21 -16.15 -5.12 -19.63
CA TYR A 21 -15.51 -4.70 -20.88
C TYR A 21 -14.76 -5.83 -21.61
N ALA A 22 -14.80 -7.07 -21.11
CA ALA A 22 -14.01 -8.19 -21.62
C ALA A 22 -12.53 -7.81 -21.84
N ALA A 23 -12.00 -6.99 -20.93
CA ALA A 23 -10.68 -6.38 -21.08
C ALA A 23 -9.57 -7.34 -20.66
N GLU A 24 -8.41 -7.23 -21.33
CA GLU A 24 -7.20 -7.94 -20.90
C GLU A 24 -6.59 -7.26 -19.67
N THR A 25 -6.13 -8.05 -18.71
CA THR A 25 -5.49 -7.55 -17.48
C THR A 25 -3.98 -7.71 -17.57
N VAL A 26 -3.26 -6.61 -17.40
CA VAL A 26 -1.80 -6.59 -17.22
C VAL A 26 -1.49 -6.17 -15.80
N THR A 27 -0.77 -7.00 -15.04
CA THR A 27 -0.40 -6.72 -13.66
C THR A 27 1.07 -6.29 -13.58
N LEU A 28 1.32 -5.13 -12.95
CA LEU A 28 2.66 -4.63 -12.70
C LEU A 28 3.05 -4.93 -11.26
N GLU A 29 4.01 -5.84 -11.10
CA GLU A 29 4.42 -6.34 -9.78
C GLU A 29 5.73 -5.73 -9.29
N THR A 30 6.58 -5.22 -10.19
CA THR A 30 7.86 -4.61 -9.81
C THR A 30 7.67 -3.20 -9.24
N ASN A 31 8.12 -3.00 -8.01
CA ASN A 31 8.21 -1.71 -7.33
C ASN A 31 9.62 -1.13 -7.47
N TYR A 32 9.73 -0.02 -8.20
CA TYR A 32 11.00 0.67 -8.43
C TYR A 32 11.28 1.82 -7.45
N ARG A 33 10.38 2.07 -6.49
CA ARG A 33 10.45 3.23 -5.60
C ARG A 33 11.08 2.90 -4.26
N SER A 34 10.73 1.77 -3.68
CA SER A 34 10.97 1.46 -2.27
C SER A 34 11.97 0.31 -2.11
N THR A 35 12.65 0.29 -0.96
CA THR A 35 13.54 -0.82 -0.58
C THR A 35 12.75 -2.11 -0.38
N ARG A 36 13.42 -3.25 -0.50
CA ARG A 36 12.81 -4.57 -0.28
C ARG A 36 12.09 -4.65 1.07
N THR A 37 12.74 -4.17 2.13
CA THR A 37 12.20 -4.14 3.50
C THR A 37 10.86 -3.39 3.61
N ILE A 38 10.73 -2.25 2.93
CA ILE A 38 9.49 -1.46 2.94
C ILE A 38 8.38 -2.15 2.13
N VAL A 39 8.72 -2.72 0.96
CA VAL A 39 7.74 -3.41 0.10
C VAL A 39 7.19 -4.65 0.78
N GLU A 40 8.04 -5.43 1.46
CA GLU A 40 7.63 -6.61 2.23
C GLU A 40 6.69 -6.25 3.39
N ALA A 41 6.99 -5.18 4.14
CA ALA A 41 6.12 -4.70 5.20
C ALA A 41 4.75 -4.26 4.66
N ALA A 42 4.73 -3.56 3.52
CA ALA A 42 3.49 -3.13 2.87
C ALA A 42 2.66 -4.32 2.35
N ASN A 43 3.30 -5.31 1.72
CA ASN A 43 2.65 -6.55 1.26
C ASN A 43 2.02 -7.32 2.43
N THR A 44 2.73 -7.42 3.56
CA THR A 44 2.23 -8.08 4.77
C THR A 44 0.99 -7.39 5.33
N LEU A 45 0.99 -6.05 5.34
CA LEU A 45 -0.16 -5.28 5.81
C LEU A 45 -1.37 -5.44 4.90
N ILE A 46 -1.21 -5.27 3.58
CA ILE A 46 -2.33 -5.30 2.62
C ILE A 46 -2.94 -6.69 2.46
N ALA A 47 -2.19 -7.77 2.75
CA ALA A 47 -2.69 -9.14 2.71
C ALA A 47 -3.84 -9.40 3.70
N ARG A 48 -4.01 -8.56 4.73
CA ARG A 48 -5.11 -8.67 5.70
C ARG A 48 -6.46 -8.17 5.17
N ASN A 49 -6.48 -7.49 4.02
CA ASN A 49 -7.72 -6.97 3.44
C ASN A 49 -8.37 -8.02 2.52
N GLY A 50 -9.63 -8.37 2.78
CA GLY A 50 -10.36 -9.41 2.04
C GLY A 50 -10.89 -8.99 0.66
N ASN A 51 -11.36 -7.75 0.50
CA ASN A 51 -11.93 -7.27 -0.76
C ASN A 51 -10.87 -6.61 -1.64
N ARG A 52 -10.02 -7.41 -2.29
CA ARG A 52 -8.99 -6.95 -3.23
C ARG A 52 -8.68 -7.97 -4.31
N GLU A 53 -8.18 -7.50 -5.45
CA GLU A 53 -7.41 -8.37 -6.34
C GLU A 53 -6.10 -8.81 -5.67
N ALA A 54 -5.82 -10.10 -5.73
CA ALA A 54 -4.58 -10.67 -5.22
C ALA A 54 -3.41 -10.20 -6.10
N LYS A 55 -2.46 -9.50 -5.48
CA LYS A 55 -1.18 -9.12 -6.08
C LYS A 55 -0.13 -8.96 -5.01
N VAL A 56 1.10 -9.30 -5.34
CA VAL A 56 2.28 -9.16 -4.48
C VAL A 56 3.28 -8.31 -5.24
N LEU A 57 3.83 -7.28 -4.59
CA LEU A 57 4.85 -6.45 -5.22
C LEU A 57 6.26 -6.95 -4.89
N GLU A 58 7.17 -6.87 -5.86
CA GLU A 58 8.59 -7.19 -5.67
C GLU A 58 9.43 -5.91 -5.83
N ALA A 59 10.30 -5.61 -4.87
CA ALA A 59 11.18 -4.45 -4.99
C ALA A 59 12.28 -4.72 -6.02
N SER A 60 12.54 -3.75 -6.91
CA SER A 60 13.69 -3.81 -7.83
C SER A 60 15.01 -3.51 -7.12
N GLY A 61 14.95 -2.84 -5.96
CA GLY A 61 16.11 -2.45 -5.16
C GLY A 61 16.45 -3.47 -4.06
N GLU A 62 17.57 -3.24 -3.39
CA GLU A 62 18.01 -4.07 -2.28
C GLU A 62 17.21 -3.83 -0.99
N ALA A 63 17.46 -4.70 0.00
CA ALA A 63 17.03 -4.46 1.36
C ALA A 63 17.67 -3.18 1.92
N GLY A 64 16.88 -2.42 2.67
CA GLY A 64 17.34 -1.24 3.40
C GLY A 64 16.94 -1.33 4.87
N ASP A 65 17.06 -0.20 5.57
CA ASP A 65 16.73 -0.12 6.99
C ASP A 65 15.26 -0.53 7.26
N ALA A 66 15.05 -1.11 8.45
CA ALA A 66 13.73 -1.48 8.90
C ALA A 66 12.87 -0.22 9.17
N PRO A 67 11.56 -0.25 8.86
CA PRO A 67 10.64 0.80 9.28
C PRO A 67 10.67 0.96 10.81
N ILE A 68 10.81 2.19 11.28
CA ILE A 68 10.82 2.51 12.71
C ILE A 68 9.42 2.95 13.11
N VAL A 69 8.86 2.31 14.13
CA VAL A 69 7.62 2.74 14.80
C VAL A 69 8.00 3.31 16.15
N ARG A 70 7.50 4.51 16.46
CA ARG A 70 7.63 5.14 17.78
C ARG A 70 6.23 5.44 18.30
N ILE A 71 6.06 5.30 19.60
CA ILE A 71 4.79 5.56 20.29
C ILE A 71 5.08 6.68 21.29
N GLU A 72 4.45 7.83 21.08
CA GLU A 72 4.49 8.95 22.00
C GLU A 72 3.11 9.10 22.64
N ASN A 73 3.08 9.45 23.93
CA ASN A 73 1.83 9.59 24.69
C ASN A 73 1.29 11.03 24.68
N ASP A 74 2.00 11.95 24.03
CA ASP A 74 1.65 13.36 23.97
C ASP A 74 1.91 13.91 22.56
N ALA A 75 0.90 14.59 22.01
CA ALA A 75 0.95 15.14 20.66
C ALA A 75 1.96 16.30 20.51
N GLY A 76 2.23 17.06 21.59
CA GLY A 76 3.22 18.12 21.59
C GLY A 76 4.65 17.55 21.51
N VAL A 77 4.91 16.44 22.21
CA VAL A 77 6.18 15.69 22.10
C VAL A 77 6.36 15.14 20.69
N GLU A 78 5.33 14.51 20.11
CA GLU A 78 5.37 14.02 18.73
C GLU A 78 5.67 15.15 17.73
N ALA A 79 4.98 16.29 17.85
CA ALA A 79 5.15 17.44 16.96
C ALA A 79 6.54 18.07 17.03
N SER A 80 7.11 18.20 18.23
CA SER A 80 8.42 18.83 18.44
C SER A 80 9.57 18.09 17.75
N ARG A 81 9.40 16.80 17.45
CA ARG A 81 10.44 15.94 16.85
C ARG A 81 10.36 15.81 15.34
N GLY A 82 9.22 16.13 14.71
CA GLY A 82 9.11 16.13 13.25
C GLY A 82 9.90 17.24 12.54
N VAL A 83 10.62 18.07 13.31
CA VAL A 83 11.39 19.24 12.87
C VAL A 83 12.91 18.99 12.92
N GLU A 84 13.36 17.88 13.51
CA GLU A 84 14.76 17.40 13.48
C GLU A 84 14.95 16.30 12.43
#